data_AF-T0QXL8-F1
#
_entry.id   AF-T0QXL8-F1
#
_cell.length_a   1.000
_cell.length_b   1.000
_cell.length_c   1.000
_cell.angle_alpha   90.00
_cell.angle_beta   90.00
_cell.angle_gamma   90.00
#
_symmetry.space_group_name_H-M   'P 1'
#
loop_
_entity.id
_entity.type
_entity.pdbx_description
1 polymer ?
#
loop_
_entity_poly.entity_id
_entity_poly.type
_entity_poly.pdbx_seq_one_letter_code
_entity_poly.pdbx_strand_id
1 'polypeptide(L)'
;MTFAWYGHLKNHKSGPLFTVIVISWAIAFFEYCFQIPANRIGSNYFTLAQLKIIQEVITMIVFVVFSILYMKAPITKNYLYAGLCLMMAVFFIFRDSPQ
;
A
#
# COMPACT_ATOMS: atom_id res chain seq x y z
N MET A 1 -4.00 1.45 -3.30
CA MET A 1 -5.16 1.39 -2.39
C MET A 1 -5.23 2.56 -1.41
N THR A 2 -4.11 3.26 -1.17
CA THR A 2 -3.99 4.33 -0.17
C THR A 2 -5.02 5.45 -0.34
N PHE A 3 -5.28 5.92 -1.57
CA PHE A 3 -6.22 7.02 -1.79
C PHE A 3 -7.67 6.59 -1.57
N ALA A 4 -8.06 5.42 -2.09
CA ALA A 4 -9.41 4.90 -1.89
C ALA A 4 -9.75 4.71 -0.41
N TRP A 5 -8.75 4.32 0.41
CA TRP A 5 -8.95 4.02 1.83
C TRP A 5 -8.90 5.27 2.71
N TYR A 6 -7.93 6.16 2.49
CA TYR A 6 -7.66 7.28 3.41
C TYR A 6 -7.97 8.67 2.83
N GLY A 7 -8.09 8.80 1.51
CA GLY A 7 -8.23 10.10 0.84
C GLY A 7 -9.45 10.90 1.30
N HIS A 8 -10.58 10.21 1.54
CA HIS A 8 -11.83 10.84 1.99
C HIS A 8 -11.75 11.38 3.43
N LEU A 9 -10.84 10.87 4.27
CA LEU A 9 -10.74 11.28 5.68
C LEU A 9 -10.29 12.74 5.85
N LYS A 10 -9.64 13.32 4.84
CA LYS A 10 -9.15 14.69 4.88
C LYS A 10 -10.27 15.73 4.75
N ASN A 11 -11.16 15.56 3.77
CA ASN A 11 -12.14 16.59 3.37
C ASN A 11 -13.61 16.11 3.36
N HIS A 12 -13.86 14.79 3.41
CA HIS A 12 -15.20 14.21 3.29
C HIS A 12 -15.56 13.31 4.47
N LYS A 13 -14.91 13.50 5.63
CA LYS A 13 -15.17 12.70 6.84
C LYS A 13 -16.61 12.82 7.34
N SER A 14 -17.27 13.96 7.13
CA SER A 14 -18.67 14.22 7.48
C SER A 14 -19.64 14.06 6.30
N GLY A 15 -19.16 13.60 5.14
CA GLY A 15 -20.01 13.38 3.97
C GLY A 15 -20.89 12.14 4.10
N PRO A 16 -21.98 12.02 3.32
CA PRO A 16 -22.80 10.82 3.31
C PRO A 16 -21.97 9.57 2.97
N LEU A 17 -22.04 8.54 3.81
CA LEU A 17 -21.22 7.33 3.70
C LEU A 17 -21.35 6.66 2.32
N PHE A 18 -22.56 6.63 1.75
CA PHE A 18 -22.79 6.05 0.43
C PHE A 18 -21.96 6.74 -0.67
N THR A 19 -21.92 8.08 -0.66
CA THR A 19 -21.12 8.85 -1.62
C THR A 19 -19.63 8.56 -1.48
N VAL A 20 -19.14 8.49 -0.23
CA VAL A 20 -17.74 8.13 0.05
C VAL A 20 -17.40 6.75 -0.50
N ILE A 21 -18.25 5.74 -0.27
CA ILE A 21 -18.05 4.37 -0.76
C ILE A 21 -17.95 4.35 -2.30
N VAL A 22 -18.88 5.00 -2.99
CA VAL A 22 -18.91 5.03 -4.47
C VAL A 22 -17.66 5.69 -5.04
N ILE A 23 -17.23 6.82 -4.46
CA ILE A 23 -16.00 7.51 -4.88
C ILE A 23 -14.77 6.65 -4.61
N SER A 24 -14.69 6.04 -3.41
CA SER A 24 -13.61 5.13 -3.05
C SER A 24 -13.52 3.92 -3.99
N TRP A 25 -14.65 3.38 -4.44
CA TRP A 25 -14.70 2.30 -5.46
C TRP A 25 -14.16 2.75 -6.81
N ALA A 26 -14.55 3.95 -7.28
CA ALA A 26 -14.03 4.51 -8.52
C ALA A 26 -12.51 4.70 -8.46
N ILE A 27 -11.96 5.18 -7.34
CA ILE A 27 -10.52 5.32 -7.14
C ILE A 27 -9.85 3.95 -7.07
N ALA A 28 -10.41 3.01 -6.31
CA ALA A 28 -9.86 1.65 -6.16
C ALA A 28 -9.76 0.93 -7.52
N PHE A 29 -10.73 1.14 -8.41
CA PHE A 29 -10.68 0.61 -9.78
C PHE A 29 -9.40 1.00 -10.50
N PHE A 30 -9.02 2.29 -10.50
CA PHE A 30 -7.77 2.74 -11.12
C PHE A 30 -6.53 2.18 -10.41
N GLU A 31 -6.54 2.10 -9.08
CA GLU A 31 -5.44 1.50 -8.33
C GLU A 31 -5.26 0.01 -8.69
N TYR A 32 -6.36 -0.72 -8.92
CA TYR A 32 -6.34 -2.11 -9.37
C TYR A 32 -5.81 -2.28 -10.81
N CYS A 33 -6.10 -1.32 -11.70
CA CYS A 33 -5.56 -1.34 -13.07
C CYS A 33 -4.02 -1.37 -13.10
N PHE A 34 -3.35 -0.85 -12.08
CA PHE A 34 -1.89 -0.97 -11.95
C PHE A 34 -1.47 -2.22 -11.17
N GLN A 35 -2.15 -2.50 -10.05
CA GLN A 35 -1.76 -3.57 -9.14
C GLN A 35 -1.92 -4.98 -9.75
N ILE A 36 -2.99 -5.23 -10.51
CA ILE A 36 -3.26 -6.55 -11.10
C ILE A 36 -2.22 -6.91 -12.17
N PRO A 37 -1.94 -6.07 -13.19
CA PRO A 37 -0.90 -6.37 -14.18
C PRO A 37 0.49 -6.51 -13.55
N ALA A 38 0.84 -5.64 -12.59
CA ALA A 38 2.12 -5.72 -11.89
C ALA A 38 2.30 -7.07 -11.18
N ASN A 39 1.29 -7.54 -10.46
CA ASN A 39 1.33 -8.85 -9.80
C ASN A 39 1.40 -10.01 -10.80
N ARG A 40 0.70 -9.89 -11.94
CA ARG A 40 0.72 -10.93 -12.99
C ARG A 40 2.08 -11.02 -13.70
N ILE A 41 2.76 -9.89 -13.89
CA ILE A 41 4.13 -9.88 -14.42
C ILE A 41 5.09 -10.44 -13.37
N GLY A 42 4.97 -9.97 -12.12
CA GLY A 42 5.80 -10.41 -11.01
C GLY A 42 5.68 -11.90 -10.69
N SER A 43 4.51 -12.52 -10.88
CA SER A 43 4.31 -13.96 -10.63
C SER A 43 5.11 -14.87 -11.57
N ASN A 44 5.72 -14.33 -12.63
CA ASN A 44 6.66 -15.09 -13.46
C ASN A 44 8.06 -15.18 -12.83
N TYR A 45 8.36 -14.36 -11.83
CA TYR A 45 9.70 -14.23 -11.24
C TYR A 45 9.74 -14.49 -9.73
N PHE A 46 8.60 -14.31 -9.05
CA PHE A 46 8.51 -14.34 -7.60
C PHE A 46 7.40 -15.29 -7.14
N THR A 47 7.61 -15.91 -5.97
CA THR A 47 6.56 -16.68 -5.30
C THR A 47 5.45 -15.75 -4.79
N LEU A 48 4.28 -16.32 -4.49
CA LEU A 48 3.15 -15.55 -3.94
C LEU A 48 3.53 -14.80 -2.65
N ALA A 49 4.34 -15.43 -1.79
CA ALA A 49 4.80 -14.83 -0.54
C ALA A 49 5.73 -13.64 -0.80
N GLN A 50 6.67 -13.77 -1.73
CA GLN A 50 7.58 -12.70 -2.14
C GLN A 50 6.82 -11.51 -2.73
N LEU A 51 5.86 -11.76 -3.64
CA LEU A 51 5.00 -10.72 -4.21
C LEU A 51 4.24 -9.95 -3.12
N LYS A 52 3.71 -10.66 -2.13
CA LYS A 52 2.97 -10.05 -1.03
C LYS A 52 3.87 -9.13 -0.20
N ILE A 53 5.08 -9.57 0.14
CA ILE A 53 6.02 -8.73 0.90
C ILE A 53 6.48 -7.51 0.09
N ILE A 54 6.78 -7.67 -1.20
CA ILE A 54 7.09 -6.54 -2.08
C ILE A 54 5.95 -5.52 -2.04
N GLN A 55 4.70 -5.99 -2.13
CA GLN A 55 3.54 -5.12 -2.07
C GLN A 55 3.38 -4.40 -0.73
N GLU A 56 3.68 -5.04 0.40
CA GLU A 56 3.68 -4.37 1.72
C GLU A 56 4.74 -3.28 1.81
N VAL A 57 5.95 -3.53 1.30
CA VAL A 57 7.03 -2.52 1.24
C VAL A 57 6.61 -1.33 0.37
N ILE A 58 6.09 -1.58 -0.83
CA ILE A 58 5.60 -0.52 -1.74
C ILE A 58 4.47 0.26 -1.07
N THR A 59 3.53 -0.43 -0.42
CA THR A 59 2.38 0.21 0.24
C THR A 59 2.84 1.10 1.37
N MET A 60 3.81 0.66 2.16
CA MET A 60 4.39 1.46 3.23
C MET A 60 5.05 2.74 2.69
N ILE A 61 5.85 2.62 1.62
CA ILE A 61 6.50 3.77 0.97
C ILE A 61 5.46 4.75 0.43
N VAL A 62 4.49 4.26 -0.34
CA VAL A 62 3.42 5.08 -0.92
C VAL A 62 2.58 5.74 0.19
N PHE A 63 2.28 5.01 1.27
CA PHE A 63 1.55 5.54 2.41
C PHE A 63 2.32 6.65 3.13
N VAL A 64 3.63 6.50 3.30
CA VAL A 64 4.50 7.55 3.87
C VAL A 64 4.46 8.82 3.03
N VAL A 65 4.63 8.71 1.71
CA VAL A 65 4.55 9.84 0.78
C VAL A 65 3.16 10.49 0.82
N PHE A 66 2.10 9.68 0.80
CA PHE A 66 0.72 10.15 0.94
C PHE A 66 0.48 10.87 2.27
N SER A 67 1.01 10.36 3.37
CA SER A 67 0.86 10.93 4.70
C SER A 67 1.46 12.34 4.79
N ILE A 68 2.67 12.53 4.26
CA ILE A 68 3.33 13.85 4.23
C ILE A 68 2.61 14.80 3.27
N LEU A 69 2.45 14.39 2.00
CA LEU A 69 2.04 15.32 0.94
C LEU A 69 0.53 15.60 0.97
N TYR A 70 -0.27 14.56 1.20
CA TYR A 70 -1.72 14.68 1.19
C TYR A 70 -2.28 14.94 2.58
N MET A 71 -1.99 14.11 3.58
CA MET A 71 -2.58 14.26 4.92
C MET A 71 -1.92 15.34 5.76
N LYS A 72 -0.72 15.82 5.37
CA LYS A 72 0.11 16.76 6.16
C LYS A 72 0.34 16.27 7.60
N ALA A 73 0.39 14.95 7.79
CA ALA A 73 0.63 14.33 9.09
C ALA A 73 2.14 14.14 9.29
N PRO A 74 2.69 14.46 10.48
CA PRO A 74 4.12 14.31 10.74
C PRO A 74 4.49 12.82 10.79
N ILE A 75 5.60 12.48 10.13
CA ILE A 75 6.21 11.16 10.27
C ILE A 75 6.90 11.08 11.61
N THR A 76 6.50 10.10 12.42
CA THR A 76 7.17 9.77 13.68
C THR A 76 8.29 8.77 13.45
N LYS A 77 9.21 8.65 14.43
CA LYS A 77 10.28 7.63 14.40
C LYS A 77 9.74 6.19 14.26
N ASN A 78 8.47 5.97 14.57
CA ASN A 78 7.80 4.67 14.43
C ASN A 78 7.78 4.17 12.97
N TYR A 79 7.74 5.07 11.99
CA TYR A 79 7.83 4.69 10.58
C TYR A 79 9.19 4.09 10.22
N LEU A 80 10.27 4.57 10.85
CA LEU A 80 11.60 4.00 10.68
C LEU A 80 11.67 2.61 11.30
N TYR A 81 11.14 2.43 12.52
CA TYR A 81 11.08 1.12 13.16
C TYR A 81 10.22 0.13 12.37
N ALA A 82 9.08 0.56 11.84
CA ALA A 82 8.25 -0.25 10.95
C ALA A 82 9.00 -0.64 9.67
N GLY A 83 9.76 0.29 9.07
CA GLY A 83 10.63 0.01 7.92
C GLY A 83 11.70 -1.04 8.22
N LEU A 84 12.36 -0.95 9.39
CA LEU A 84 13.32 -1.96 9.85
C LEU A 84 12.67 -3.34 10.01
N CYS A 85 11.47 -3.40 10.60
CA CYS A 85 10.71 -4.65 10.70
C CYS A 85 10.35 -5.23 9.33
N LEU A 86 9.96 -4.39 8.36
CA LEU A 86 9.68 -4.82 6.99
C LEU A 86 10.93 -5.34 6.29
N MET A 87 12.11 -4.75 6.52
CA MET A 87 13.37 -5.28 5.98
C MET A 87 13.68 -6.68 6.52
N MET A 88 13.41 -6.94 7.80
CA MET A 88 13.53 -8.29 8.35
C MET A 88 12.53 -9.26 7.68
N ALA A 89 11.29 -8.83 7.44
CA ALA A 89 10.30 -9.64 6.73
C ALA A 89 10.74 -9.98 5.29
N VAL A 90 11.32 -9.00 4.57
CA VAL A 90 11.94 -9.22 3.25
C VAL A 90 13.06 -10.25 3.36
N PHE A 91 13.98 -10.10 4.32
CA PHE A 91 15.07 -11.05 4.48
C PHE A 91 14.57 -12.49 4.69
N PHE A 92 13.63 -12.72 5.61
CA PHE A 92 13.16 -14.07 5.91
C PHE A 92 12.41 -14.71 4.74
N ILE A 93 11.53 -13.96 4.07
CA ILE A 93 10.74 -14.51 2.96
C ILE A 93 11.60 -14.81 1.73
N PHE A 94 12.64 -14.02 1.47
CA PHE A 94 13.53 -14.24 0.34
C PHE A 94 14.66 -15.24 0.62
N ARG A 95 15.01 -15.47 1.89
CA ARG A 95 16.06 -16.42 2.28
C ARG A 95 15.72 -17.87 1.94
N ASP A 96 14.49 -18.30 2.24
CA ASP A 96 14.11 -19.71 2.21
C ASP A 96 13.42 -20.13 0.91
N SER A 97 13.38 -19.25 -0.10
CA SER A 97 12.67 -19.53 -1.35
C SER A 97 13.46 -20.50 -2.23
N PRO A 98 12.93 -21.71 -2.52
CA PRO A 98 13.44 -22.53 -3.63
C PRO A 98 13.13 -21.77 -4.92
N GLN A 99 14.13 -21.61 -5.80
CA GLN A 99 13.93 -21.06 -7.15
C GLN A 99 13.04 -21.97 -7.98
#